data_AF-A0A524EVD4-F1
#
_entry.id   AF-A0A524EVD4-F1
#
_cell.length_a   1.000
_cell.length_b   1.000
_cell.length_c   1.000
_cell.angle_alpha   90.00
_cell.angle_beta   90.00
_cell.angle_gamma   90.00
#
_symmetry.space_group_name_H-M   'P 1'
#
loop_
_entity.id
_entity.type
_entity.pdbx_description
1 polymer ?
#
loop_
_entity_poly.entity_id
_entity_poly.type
_entity_poly.pdbx_seq_one_letter_code
_entity_poly.pdbx_strand_id
1 'polypeptide(L)'
;MEKQKVSATLFDKLPLLDKNRATKFIIYGLLIGILFGLMMMVSRSIAANAADWEDVANQENDIAYWNGLYGYNDYIQRQEDIDRIRYWMEFQDVIFMNIARVGVNIGLVFVLIGFLSFAVNDKLDEHTRRISLVIAGLVLFFMLFTTFFSSIYVSIA
;
A
#
# COMPACT_ATOMS: atom_id res chain seq x y z
N MET A 1 -43.63 30.94 23.40
CA MET A 1 -42.35 30.27 23.74
C MET A 1 -41.98 29.35 22.59
N GLU A 2 -41.24 29.87 21.62
CA GLU A 2 -40.69 29.06 20.53
C GLU A 2 -39.62 28.12 21.11
N LYS A 3 -39.84 26.81 20.93
CA LYS A 3 -38.81 25.81 21.17
C LYS A 3 -37.76 25.96 20.06
N GLN A 4 -36.60 26.52 20.40
CA GLN A 4 -35.41 26.43 19.54
C GLN A 4 -35.17 24.96 19.21
N LYS A 5 -35.40 24.57 17.95
CA LYS A 5 -34.93 23.30 17.41
C LYS A 5 -33.41 23.39 17.38
N VAL A 6 -32.76 22.79 18.37
CA VAL A 6 -31.31 22.55 18.35
C VAL A 6 -31.03 21.73 17.10
N SER A 7 -30.47 22.40 16.10
CA SER A 7 -30.05 21.79 14.84
C SER A 7 -28.98 20.76 15.18
N ALA A 8 -29.35 19.47 15.18
CA ALA A 8 -28.40 18.37 15.35
C ALA A 8 -27.26 18.55 14.35
N THR A 9 -26.07 18.82 14.87
CA THR A 9 -24.87 19.05 14.09
C THR A 9 -24.46 17.73 13.42
N LEU A 10 -23.85 17.79 12.23
CA LEU A 10 -23.35 16.59 11.52
C LEU A 10 -22.44 15.73 12.40
N PHE A 11 -21.76 16.36 13.37
CA PHE A 11 -20.92 15.71 14.37
C PHE A 11 -21.70 14.82 15.36
N ASP A 12 -22.95 15.16 15.71
CA ASP A 12 -23.79 14.38 16.63
C ASP A 12 -24.25 13.04 16.04
N LYS A 13 -24.14 12.91 14.70
CA LYS A 13 -24.49 11.70 13.95
C LYS A 13 -23.29 10.79 13.68
N LEU A 14 -22.08 11.19 14.05
CA LEU A 14 -20.91 10.33 13.91
C LEU A 14 -20.97 9.24 15.00
N PRO A 15 -20.81 7.95 14.64
CA PRO A 15 -20.81 6.89 15.62
C PRO A 15 -19.65 7.09 16.59
N LEU A 16 -19.97 7.49 17.82
CA LEU A 16 -19.00 7.64 18.90
C LEU A 16 -18.43 6.25 19.23
N LEU A 17 -17.24 5.96 18.69
CA LEU A 17 -16.51 4.75 19.05
C LEU A 17 -15.85 4.94 20.42
N ASP A 18 -15.99 3.94 21.27
CA ASP A 18 -15.29 3.89 22.55
C ASP A 18 -13.76 3.97 22.34
N LYS A 19 -13.04 4.59 23.29
CA LYS A 19 -11.60 4.85 23.22
C LYS A 19 -10.81 3.59 22.88
N ASN A 20 -11.17 2.46 23.48
CA ASN A 20 -10.54 1.17 23.21
C ASN A 20 -10.77 0.66 21.77
N ARG A 21 -11.94 0.93 21.18
CA ARG A 21 -12.23 0.56 19.79
C ARG A 21 -11.50 1.49 18.82
N ALA A 22 -11.51 2.80 19.09
CA ALA A 22 -10.78 3.79 18.28
C ALA A 22 -9.28 3.48 18.23
N THR A 23 -8.64 3.16 19.36
CA THR A 23 -7.24 2.73 19.39
C THR A 23 -7.00 1.47 18.57
N LYS A 24 -7.88 0.46 18.65
CA LYS A 24 -7.75 -0.76 17.85
C LYS A 24 -7.80 -0.48 16.35
N PHE A 25 -8.68 0.42 15.90
CA PHE A 25 -8.73 0.84 14.50
C PHE A 25 -7.43 1.50 14.03
N ILE A 26 -6.82 2.37 14.86
CA ILE A 26 -5.52 2.96 14.55
C ILE A 26 -4.44 1.87 14.44
N ILE A 27 -4.37 0.95 15.40
CA ILE A 27 -3.37 -0.13 15.41
C ILE A 27 -3.53 -1.03 14.19
N TYR A 28 -4.75 -1.48 13.89
CA TYR A 28 -5.00 -2.31 12.71
C TYR A 28 -4.68 -1.58 11.42
N GLY A 29 -5.04 -0.31 11.31
CA GLY A 29 -4.71 0.52 10.15
C GLY A 29 -3.20 0.66 9.94
N LEU A 30 -2.43 0.87 11.02
CA LEU A 30 -0.98 0.92 10.99
C LEU A 30 -0.36 -0.42 10.58
N LEU A 31 -0.83 -1.54 11.14
CA LEU A 31 -0.34 -2.88 10.80
C LEU A 31 -0.58 -3.20 9.32
N ILE A 32 -1.78 -2.92 8.82
CA ILE A 32 -2.13 -3.05 7.40
C ILE A 32 -1.20 -2.19 6.55
N GLY A 33 -1.01 -0.92 6.91
CA GLY A 33 -0.12 0.00 6.19
C GLY A 33 1.33 -0.50 6.11
N ILE A 34 1.88 -1.03 7.21
CA ILE A 34 3.23 -1.60 7.25
C ILE A 34 3.33 -2.84 6.35
N LEU A 35 2.37 -3.77 6.45
CA LEU A 35 2.35 -5.01 5.67
C LEU A 35 2.35 -4.72 4.16
N PHE A 36 1.44 -3.86 3.70
CA PHE A 36 1.36 -3.51 2.28
C PHE A 36 2.50 -2.59 1.83
N GLY A 37 3.03 -1.74 2.72
CA GLY A 37 4.25 -0.97 2.47
C GLY A 37 5.46 -1.86 2.22
N LEU A 38 5.66 -2.89 3.04
CA LEU A 38 6.72 -3.89 2.87
C LEU A 38 6.54 -4.68 1.57
N MET A 39 5.31 -5.09 1.25
CA MET A 39 5.00 -5.78 0.00
C MET A 39 5.41 -4.96 -1.23
N MET A 40 5.11 -3.66 -1.27
CA MET A 40 5.56 -2.77 -2.36
C MET A 40 7.08 -2.69 -2.46
N MET A 41 7.76 -2.52 -1.33
CA MET A 41 9.22 -2.40 -1.32
C MET A 41 9.90 -3.67 -1.84
N VAL A 42 9.44 -4.84 -1.39
CA VAL A 42 9.97 -6.14 -1.85
C VAL A 42 9.70 -6.33 -3.34
N SER A 43 8.45 -6.10 -3.77
CA SER A 43 8.06 -6.27 -5.16
C SER A 43 8.84 -5.36 -6.10
N ARG A 44 9.01 -4.09 -5.73
CA ARG A 44 9.84 -3.13 -6.48
C ARG A 44 11.31 -3.52 -6.50
N SER A 45 11.83 -4.03 -5.39
CA SER A 45 13.21 -4.54 -5.32
C SER A 45 13.40 -5.70 -6.30
N ILE A 46 12.46 -6.65 -6.37
CA ILE A 46 12.54 -7.78 -7.30
C ILE A 46 12.58 -7.28 -8.75
N ALA A 47 11.67 -6.37 -9.13
CA ALA A 47 11.64 -5.83 -10.48
C ALA A 47 12.89 -5.03 -10.84
N ALA A 48 13.41 -4.21 -9.91
CA ALA A 48 14.61 -3.42 -10.15
C ALA A 48 15.88 -4.26 -10.35
N ASN A 49 15.94 -5.46 -9.77
CA ASN A 49 17.08 -6.38 -9.89
C ASN A 49 16.86 -7.47 -10.96
N ALA A 50 15.78 -7.39 -11.75
CA ALA A 50 15.44 -8.44 -12.72
C ALA A 50 16.48 -8.56 -13.85
N ALA A 51 17.03 -7.43 -14.32
CA ALA A 51 18.08 -7.41 -15.34
C ALA A 51 19.41 -7.99 -14.82
N ASP A 52 19.83 -7.58 -13.62
CA ASP A 52 21.05 -8.11 -12.99
C ASP A 52 20.93 -9.63 -12.75
N TRP A 53 19.73 -10.10 -12.39
CA TRP A 53 19.45 -11.53 -12.26
C TRP A 53 19.52 -12.27 -13.60
N GLU A 54 18.95 -11.70 -14.67
CA GLU A 54 19.02 -12.24 -16.04
C GLU A 54 20.46 -12.39 -16.51
N ASP A 55 21.30 -11.38 -16.30
CA ASP A 55 22.72 -11.40 -16.69
C ASP A 55 23.48 -12.56 -16.02
N VAL A 56 23.26 -12.77 -14.72
CA VAL A 56 23.87 -13.88 -13.98
C VAL A 56 23.34 -15.22 -14.48
N ALA A 57 22.03 -15.34 -14.68
CA ALA A 57 21.42 -16.58 -15.15
C ALA A 57 21.89 -16.96 -16.57
N ASN A 58 22.05 -15.97 -17.45
CA ASN A 58 22.58 -16.17 -18.80
C ASN A 58 24.05 -16.61 -18.77
N GLN A 59 24.88 -16.01 -17.91
CA GLN A 59 26.27 -16.46 -17.73
C GLN A 59 26.35 -17.90 -17.23
N GLU A 60 25.49 -18.29 -16.27
CA GLU A 60 25.41 -19.67 -15.80
C GLU A 60 24.98 -20.63 -16.92
N ASN A 61 24.01 -20.23 -17.75
CA ASN A 61 23.55 -21.01 -18.90
C ASN A 61 24.66 -21.20 -19.94
N ASP A 62 25.42 -20.15 -20.25
CA ASP A 62 26.55 -20.20 -21.17
C ASP A 62 27.64 -21.14 -20.65
N ILE A 63 28.06 -20.97 -19.39
CA ILE A 63 29.11 -21.79 -18.77
C ILE A 63 28.70 -23.27 -18.79
N ALA A 64 27.45 -23.57 -18.44
CA ALA A 64 26.96 -24.94 -18.40
C ALA A 64 26.88 -25.57 -19.80
N TYR A 65 26.51 -24.81 -20.83
CA TYR A 65 26.58 -25.24 -22.23
C TYR A 65 28.03 -25.51 -22.68
N TRP A 66 28.95 -24.58 -22.41
CA TRP A 66 30.37 -24.73 -22.78
C TRP A 66 31.05 -25.89 -22.05
N ASN A 67 30.60 -26.22 -20.84
CA ASN A 67 31.05 -27.39 -20.09
C ASN A 67 30.42 -28.71 -20.57
N GLY A 68 29.52 -28.68 -21.56
CA GLY A 68 28.89 -29.86 -22.13
C GLY A 68 27.87 -30.53 -21.20
N LEU A 69 27.33 -29.80 -20.22
CA LEU A 69 26.33 -30.34 -19.29
C LEU A 69 24.99 -30.64 -19.97
N TYR A 70 24.71 -29.97 -21.09
CA TYR A 70 23.53 -30.19 -21.93
C TYR A 70 23.76 -29.71 -23.36
N GLY A 71 22.84 -30.07 -24.26
CA GLY A 71 22.94 -29.77 -25.69
C GLY A 71 22.40 -28.39 -26.06
N TYR A 72 22.53 -28.03 -27.34
CA TYR A 72 22.07 -26.74 -27.87
C TYR A 72 20.56 -26.50 -27.69
N ASN A 73 19.74 -27.54 -27.86
CA ASN A 73 18.29 -27.40 -27.69
C ASN A 73 17.92 -27.04 -26.23
N ASP A 74 18.61 -27.63 -25.26
CA ASP A 74 18.38 -27.35 -23.83
C ASP A 74 18.88 -25.94 -23.47
N TYR A 75 19.98 -25.49 -24.09
CA TYR A 75 20.50 -24.13 -23.93
C TYR A 75 19.48 -23.08 -24.36
N ILE A 76 18.89 -23.25 -25.56
CA ILE A 76 17.87 -22.32 -26.08
C ILE A 76 16.62 -22.33 -25.19
N GLN A 77 16.16 -23.51 -24.77
CA GLN A 77 15.00 -23.61 -23.89
C GLN A 77 15.23 -22.90 -22.55
N ARG A 78 16.42 -23.05 -21.96
CA ARG A 78 16.80 -22.35 -20.73
C ARG A 78 16.87 -20.84 -20.92
N GLN A 79 17.35 -20.38 -22.06
CA GLN A 79 17.39 -18.96 -22.38
C GLN A 79 15.97 -18.37 -22.46
N GLU A 80 15.04 -19.06 -23.13
CA GLU A 80 13.62 -18.66 -23.17
C GLU A 80 12.99 -18.63 -21.76
N ASP A 81 13.34 -19.58 -20.90
CA ASP A 81 12.87 -19.61 -19.52
C ASP A 81 13.44 -18.44 -18.68
N ILE A 82 14.72 -18.09 -18.86
CA ILE A 82 15.36 -16.95 -18.20
C ILE A 82 14.64 -15.64 -18.59
N ASP A 83 14.45 -15.41 -19.89
CA ASP A 83 13.75 -14.23 -20.41
C ASP A 83 12.34 -14.14 -19.83
N ARG A 84 11.63 -15.28 -19.76
CA ARG A 84 10.29 -15.36 -19.20
C ARG A 84 10.26 -15.04 -17.71
N ILE A 85 11.24 -15.52 -16.94
CA ILE A 85 11.33 -15.24 -15.50
C ILE A 85 11.64 -13.75 -15.28
N ARG A 86 12.57 -13.15 -16.03
CA ARG A 86 12.83 -11.71 -15.96
C ARG A 86 11.55 -10.92 -16.19
N TYR A 87 10.81 -11.23 -17.26
CA TYR A 87 9.56 -10.55 -17.57
C TYR A 87 8.55 -10.68 -16.42
N TRP A 88 8.45 -11.87 -15.80
CA TRP A 88 7.61 -12.06 -14.62
C TRP A 88 8.05 -11.23 -13.42
N MET A 89 9.36 -11.13 -13.16
CA MET A 89 9.94 -10.32 -12.08
C MET A 89 9.65 -8.83 -12.27
N GLU A 90 9.66 -8.34 -13.51
CA GLU A 90 9.28 -6.96 -13.85
C GLU A 90 7.76 -6.76 -13.73
N PHE A 91 6.96 -7.63 -14.35
CA PHE A 91 5.51 -7.46 -14.43
C PHE A 91 4.82 -7.60 -13.06
N GLN A 92 5.34 -8.44 -12.16
CA GLN A 92 4.76 -8.59 -10.83
C GLN A 92 4.75 -7.27 -10.03
N ASP A 93 5.68 -6.34 -10.27
CA ASP A 93 5.68 -5.01 -9.62
C ASP A 93 4.36 -4.29 -9.86
N VAL A 94 3.86 -4.29 -11.10
CA VAL A 94 2.59 -3.63 -11.44
C VAL A 94 1.42 -4.24 -10.66
N ILE A 95 1.38 -5.57 -10.54
CA ILE A 95 0.31 -6.28 -9.84
C ILE A 95 0.35 -5.96 -8.33
N PHE A 96 1.50 -6.18 -7.70
CA PHE A 96 1.65 -6.01 -6.25
C PHE A 96 1.57 -4.55 -5.83
N MET A 97 2.07 -3.61 -6.64
CA MET A 97 1.89 -2.17 -6.40
C MET A 97 0.42 -1.79 -6.36
N ASN A 98 -0.41 -2.31 -7.28
CA ASN A 98 -1.84 -2.04 -7.27
C ASN A 98 -2.55 -2.64 -6.06
N ILE A 99 -2.27 -3.91 -5.74
CA ILE A 99 -2.82 -4.58 -4.55
C ILE A 99 -2.44 -3.81 -3.29
N ALA A 100 -1.17 -3.44 -3.16
CA ALA A 100 -0.68 -2.77 -1.98
C ALA A 100 -1.18 -1.33 -1.85
N ARG A 101 -1.39 -0.59 -2.95
CA ARG A 101 -2.08 0.71 -2.91
C ARG A 101 -3.47 0.60 -2.31
N VAL A 102 -4.25 -0.40 -2.74
CA VAL A 102 -5.59 -0.66 -2.16
C VAL A 102 -5.47 -0.99 -0.67
N GLY A 103 -4.53 -1.86 -0.31
CA GLY A 103 -4.28 -2.23 1.08
C GLY A 103 -3.89 -1.05 1.97
N VAL A 104 -2.96 -0.20 1.52
CA VAL A 104 -2.55 1.01 2.23
C VAL A 104 -3.72 1.97 2.40
N ASN A 105 -4.53 2.19 1.36
CA ASN A 105 -5.72 3.06 1.46
C ASN A 105 -6.73 2.52 2.47
N ILE A 106 -6.99 1.21 2.49
CA ILE A 106 -7.83 0.57 3.52
C ILE A 106 -7.25 0.81 4.93
N GLY A 107 -5.93 0.65 5.09
CA GLY A 107 -5.24 0.94 6.34
C GLY A 107 -5.41 2.40 6.79
N LEU A 108 -5.23 3.35 5.87
CA LEU A 108 -5.41 4.79 6.14
C LEU A 108 -6.85 5.14 6.51
N VAL A 109 -7.85 4.49 5.91
CA VAL A 109 -9.27 4.65 6.29
C VAL A 109 -9.49 4.21 7.74
N PHE A 110 -8.91 3.09 8.18
CA PHE A 110 -9.01 2.66 9.58
C PHE A 110 -8.35 3.64 10.54
N VAL A 111 -7.17 4.16 10.20
CA VAL A 111 -6.48 5.19 10.99
C VAL A 111 -7.34 6.46 11.07
N LEU A 112 -7.93 6.89 9.95
CA LEU A 112 -8.80 8.06 9.90
C LEU A 112 -10.02 7.90 10.81
N ILE A 113 -10.72 6.76 10.74
CA ILE A 113 -11.89 6.46 11.59
C ILE A 113 -11.48 6.53 13.08
N GLY A 114 -10.31 5.98 13.42
CA GLY A 114 -9.78 6.02 14.78
C GLY A 114 -9.53 7.45 15.29
N PHE A 115 -8.84 8.28 14.51
CA PHE A 115 -8.56 9.67 14.91
C PHE A 115 -9.79 10.57 14.89
N LEU A 116 -10.71 10.40 13.93
CA LEU A 116 -12.00 11.11 13.94
C LEU A 116 -12.83 10.75 15.18
N SER A 117 -12.81 9.48 15.59
CA SER A 117 -13.48 9.05 16.82
C SER A 117 -12.90 9.73 18.06
N PHE A 118 -11.59 9.99 18.09
CA PHE A 118 -10.97 10.76 19.17
C PHE A 118 -11.27 12.25 19.09
N ALA A 119 -11.34 12.83 17.89
CA ALA A 119 -11.66 14.25 17.72
C ALA A 119 -13.07 14.62 18.20
N VAL A 120 -14.04 13.70 18.01
CA VAL A 120 -15.45 13.94 18.35
C VAL A 120 -15.80 13.48 19.77
N ASN A 121 -14.87 12.87 20.52
CA ASN A 121 -15.13 12.40 21.87
C ASN A 121 -15.06 13.54 22.90
N ASP A 122 -16.23 13.94 23.41
CA ASP A 122 -16.37 15.02 24.41
C ASP A 122 -15.80 14.69 25.79
N LYS A 123 -15.38 13.43 26.04
CA LYS A 123 -14.71 13.03 27.28
C LYS A 123 -13.18 13.27 27.26
N LEU A 124 -12.64 13.72 26.14
CA LEU A 124 -11.21 14.02 25.98
C LEU A 124 -10.95 15.52 26.07
N ASP A 125 -9.77 15.86 26.58
CA ASP A 125 -9.33 17.26 26.63
C ASP A 125 -9.31 17.90 25.24
N GLU A 126 -9.70 19.17 25.18
CA GLU A 126 -9.81 19.95 23.94
C GLU A 126 -8.51 19.96 23.13
N HIS A 127 -7.36 20.02 23.82
CA HIS A 127 -6.04 19.92 23.19
C HIS A 127 -5.84 18.58 22.44
N THR A 128 -6.26 17.47 23.07
CA THR A 128 -6.14 16.11 22.48
C THR A 128 -7.10 15.92 21.31
N ARG A 129 -8.32 16.47 21.40
CA ARG A 129 -9.30 16.48 20.31
C ARG A 129 -8.76 17.24 19.11
N ARG A 130 -8.19 18.44 19.34
CA ARG A 130 -7.61 19.28 18.29
C ARG A 130 -6.45 18.59 17.58
N ILE A 131 -5.53 17.98 18.32
CA ILE A 131 -4.42 17.19 17.74
C ILE A 131 -4.96 16.03 16.90
N SER A 132 -5.93 15.30 17.43
CA SER A 132 -6.53 14.15 16.72
C SER A 132 -7.20 14.58 15.42
N LEU A 133 -7.84 15.76 15.41
CA LEU A 133 -8.45 16.35 14.21
C LEU A 133 -7.40 16.79 13.19
N VAL A 134 -6.28 17.38 13.64
CA VAL A 134 -5.13 17.72 12.77
C VAL A 134 -4.54 16.46 12.13
N ILE A 135 -4.35 15.39 12.91
CA ILE A 135 -3.84 14.11 12.40
C ILE A 135 -4.82 13.48 11.40
N ALA A 136 -6.12 13.48 11.69
CA ALA A 136 -7.14 13.03 10.75
C ALA A 136 -7.09 13.81 9.43
N GLY A 137 -6.91 15.13 9.51
CA GLY A 137 -6.72 16.01 8.34
C GLY A 137 -5.47 15.65 7.53
N LEU A 138 -4.34 15.38 8.20
CA LEU A 138 -3.11 14.93 7.53
C LEU A 138 -3.30 13.57 6.85
N VAL A 139 -3.93 12.62 7.51
CA VAL A 139 -4.22 11.29 6.95
C VAL A 139 -5.13 11.38 5.73
N LEU A 140 -6.15 12.24 5.77
CA LEU A 140 -6.99 12.57 4.60
C LEU A 140 -6.18 13.21 3.47
N PHE A 141 -5.30 14.16 3.79
CA PHE A 141 -4.43 14.79 2.80
C PHE A 141 -3.53 13.75 2.11
N PHE A 142 -2.92 12.84 2.87
CA PHE A 142 -2.12 11.75 2.31
C PHE A 142 -2.96 10.80 1.45
N MET A 143 -4.18 10.44 1.87
CA MET A 143 -5.09 9.61 1.05
C MET A 143 -5.46 10.29 -0.27
N LEU A 144 -5.75 11.59 -0.25
CA LEU A 144 -6.04 12.34 -1.47
C LEU A 144 -4.80 12.35 -2.37
N PHE A 145 -3.63 12.64 -1.81
CA PHE A 145 -2.36 12.63 -2.54
C PHE A 145 -2.10 11.26 -3.20
N THR A 146 -2.18 10.16 -2.45
CA THR A 146 -1.94 8.81 -3.01
C THR A 146 -2.96 8.44 -4.09
N THR A 147 -4.22 8.85 -3.93
CA THR A 147 -5.29 8.56 -4.90
C THR A 147 -5.10 9.36 -6.19
N PHE A 148 -4.88 10.68 -6.11
CA PHE A 148 -4.73 11.53 -7.29
C PHE A 148 -3.49 11.16 -8.11
N PHE A 149 -2.34 10.90 -7.48
CA PHE A 149 -1.13 10.52 -8.21
C PHE A 149 -1.19 9.09 -8.76
N SER A 150 -1.96 8.18 -8.13
CA SER A 150 -2.20 6.84 -8.69
C SER A 150 -3.05 6.88 -9.97
N SER A 151 -3.96 7.86 -10.11
CA SER A 151 -4.79 8.02 -11.32
C SER A 151 -4.09 8.73 -12.49
N ILE A 152 -2.96 9.40 -12.23
CA ILE A 152 -2.15 10.06 -13.28
C ILE A 152 -1.25 9.06 -14.02
N TYR A 153 -1.11 7.83 -13.51
CA TYR A 153 -0.30 6.77 -14.12
C TYR A 153 -1.14 5.75 -14.89
N VAL A 154 -1.89 6.19 -15.92
CA VAL A 154 -2.34 5.31 -17.02
C VAL A 154 -2.32 6.06 -18.35
N SER A 155 -1.37 5.67 -19.19
CA SER A 155 -1.45 5.47 -20.66
C SER A 155 -0.18 5.95 -21.33
N ILE A 156 0.85 5.11 -21.36
CA ILE A 156 1.72 5.08 -22.54
C ILE A 156 1.24 3.87 -23.33
N ALA A 157 0.54 4.18 -24.43
CA ALA A 157 0.22 3.24 -25.49
C ALA A 157 1.47 2.96 -26.33
#